data_AF-A0A392THB8-F1
#
_entry.id   AF-A0A392THB8-F1
#
_cell.length_a   1.000
_cell.length_b   1.000
_cell.length_c   1.000
_cell.angle_alpha   90.00
_cell.angle_beta   90.00
_cell.angle_gamma   90.00
#
_symmetry.space_group_name_H-M   'P 1'
#
loop_
_entity.id
_entity.type
_entity.pdbx_description
1 polymer ?
#
loop_
_entity_poly.entity_id
_entity_poly.type
_entity_poly.pdbx_seq_one_letter_code
_entity_poly.pdbx_strand_id
1 'polypeptide(L)' 'MVRRKAFFSCQVTKALLSDPVFRPLVEKYAADEDAFFADYVEAHLKLSELGFADA' A
#
# COMPACT_ATOMS: atom_id res chain seq x y z
N MET A 1 -7.15 -1.17 -32.04
CA MET A 1 -6.82 0.02 -31.24
C MET A 1 -6.91 -0.34 -29.77
N VAL A 2 -5.80 -0.75 -29.16
CA VAL A 2 -5.77 -1.08 -27.72
C VAL A 2 -5.63 0.22 -26.98
N ARG A 3 -6.68 0.65 -26.26
CA ARG A 3 -6.58 1.77 -25.32
C ARG A 3 -5.54 1.37 -24.28
N ARG A 4 -4.35 1.99 -24.32
CA ARG A 4 -3.42 1.92 -23.20
C ARG A 4 -4.17 2.47 -21.99
N LYS A 5 -4.48 1.61 -21.02
CA LYS A 5 -5.02 2.04 -19.73
C LYS A 5 -4.01 3.06 -19.21
N ALA A 6 -4.38 4.33 -19.10
CA ALA A 6 -3.47 5.35 -18.62
C ALA A 6 -3.15 4.99 -17.16
N PHE A 7 -1.96 4.45 -16.93
CA PHE A 7 -1.46 4.14 -15.61
C PHE A 7 -1.05 5.47 -14.97
N PHE A 8 -1.98 6.06 -14.21
CA PHE A 8 -1.69 7.26 -13.45
C PHE A 8 -0.93 6.86 -12.18
N SER A 9 0.30 7.38 -12.02
CA SER A 9 1.12 7.20 -10.83
C SER A 9 1.57 8.56 -10.32
N CYS A 10 1.17 8.88 -9.08
CA CYS A 10 1.57 10.07 -8.35
C CYS A 10 3.01 9.92 -7.83
N GLN A 11 3.68 11.04 -7.52
CA GLN A 11 5.03 11.03 -6.97
C GLN A 11 5.14 10.20 -5.68
N VAL A 12 4.12 10.24 -4.83
CA VAL A 12 4.05 9.40 -3.61
C VAL A 12 4.11 7.91 -3.94
N THR A 13 3.38 7.43 -4.95
CA THR A 13 3.40 5.99 -5.27
C THR A 13 4.72 5.57 -5.92
N LYS A 14 5.40 6.48 -6.61
CA LYS A 14 6.77 6.24 -7.12
C LYS A 14 7.80 6.18 -6.01
N ALA A 15 7.67 6.99 -4.96
CA ALA A 15 8.61 7.01 -3.84
C ALA A 15 8.68 5.65 -3.12
N LEU A 16 7.55 4.93 -3.02
CA LEU A 16 7.49 3.58 -2.45
C LEU A 16 8.37 2.56 -3.20
N LEU A 17 8.64 2.79 -4.50
CA LEU A 17 9.48 1.91 -5.31
C LEU A 17 10.98 2.18 -5.14
N SER A 18 11.35 3.39 -4.73
CA SER A 18 12.75 3.80 -4.55
C SER A 18 13.26 3.65 -3.11
N ASP A 19 12.35 3.66 -2.14
CA ASP A 19 12.72 3.57 -0.73
C ASP A 19 13.08 2.12 -0.33
N PRO A 20 14.22 1.88 0.33
CA PRO A 20 14.69 0.53 0.64
C PRO A 20 13.83 -0.20 1.68
N VAL A 21 13.05 0.51 2.48
CA VAL A 21 12.15 -0.07 3.48
C VAL A 21 10.79 -0.39 2.85
N PHE A 22 10.26 0.50 2.02
CA PHE A 22 8.95 0.29 1.39
C PHE A 22 9.01 -0.67 0.19
N ARG A 23 10.10 -0.71 -0.56
CA ARG A 23 10.20 -1.55 -1.76
C ARG A 23 9.95 -3.04 -1.51
N PRO A 24 10.51 -3.69 -0.46
CA PRO A 24 10.17 -5.08 -0.14
C PRO A 24 8.68 -5.30 0.16
N LEU A 25 8.00 -4.32 0.77
CA LEU A 25 6.56 -4.40 1.03
C LEU A 25 5.75 -4.29 -0.27
N VAL A 26 6.17 -3.41 -1.19
CA VAL A 26 5.56 -3.32 -2.52
C VAL A 26 5.73 -4.64 -3.28
N GLU A 27 6.92 -5.24 -3.24
CA GLU A 27 7.19 -6.52 -3.88
C GLU A 27 6.39 -7.66 -3.23
N LYS A 28 6.28 -7.68 -1.89
CA LYS A 28 5.43 -8.63 -1.14
C LYS A 28 3.97 -8.53 -1.59
N TYR A 29 3.38 -7.34 -1.53
CA TYR A 29 1.96 -7.14 -1.83
C TYR A 29 1.61 -7.32 -3.31
N ALA A 30 2.58 -7.12 -4.21
CA ALA A 30 2.39 -7.44 -5.62
C ALA A 30 2.39 -8.95 -5.89
N ALA A 31 3.07 -9.74 -5.05
CA ALA A 31 3.16 -11.20 -5.17
C ALA A 31 2.07 -11.94 -4.38
N ASP A 32 1.59 -11.34 -3.28
CA ASP A 32 0.65 -11.95 -2.33
C ASP A 32 -0.45 -10.95 -1.94
N GLU A 33 -1.62 -11.11 -2.54
CA GLU A 33 -2.80 -10.27 -2.29
C GLU A 33 -3.43 -10.53 -0.90
N ASP A 34 -3.39 -11.77 -0.41
CA ASP A 34 -3.93 -12.12 0.90
C ASP A 34 -3.11 -11.45 2.01
N ALA A 35 -1.79 -11.44 1.86
CA ALA A 35 -0.90 -10.73 2.77
C ALA A 35 -1.12 -9.20 2.72
N PHE A 36 -1.45 -8.64 1.55
CA PHE A 36 -1.85 -7.23 1.46
C PHE A 36 -3.12 -6.95 2.24
N PHE A 37 -4.18 -7.76 2.07
CA PHE A 37 -5.44 -7.53 2.77
C PHE A 37 -5.31 -7.73 4.28
N ALA A 38 -4.55 -8.72 4.73
CA ALA A 38 -4.28 -8.94 6.15
C ALA A 38 -3.63 -7.70 6.80
N ASP A 39 -2.53 -7.22 6.21
CA ASP A 39 -1.80 -6.06 6.72
C ASP A 39 -2.62 -4.75 6.56
N TYR A 40 -3.45 -4.64 5.51
CA TYR A 40 -4.35 -3.51 5.30
C TYR A 40 -5.43 -3.42 6.38
N VAL A 41 -6.07 -4.54 6.74
CA VAL A 41 -7.11 -4.56 7.79
C VAL A 41 -6.52 -4.10 9.12
N GLU A 42 -5.34 -4.61 9.48
CA GLU A 42 -4.65 -4.19 10.70
C GLU A 42 -4.30 -2.70 10.69
N ALA A 43 -3.69 -2.22 9.61
CA ALA A 43 -3.30 -0.81 9.48
C ALA A 43 -4.52 0.12 9.46
N HIS A 44 -5.60 -0.27 8.78
CA HIS A 44 -6.82 0.52 8.69
C HIS A 44 -7.54 0.59 10.02
N LEU A 45 -7.59 -0.50 10.80
CA LEU A 45 -8.15 -0.50 12.15
C LEU A 45 -7.41 0.49 13.04
N LYS A 46 -6.07 0.37 13.13
CA LYS A 46 -5.22 1.29 13.91
C LYS A 46 -5.41 2.75 13.51
N LEU A 47 -5.53 3.02 12.21
CA LEU A 47 -5.78 4.37 11.71
C LEU A 47 -7.17 4.88 12.10
N SER A 48 -8.20 4.03 12.02
CA SER A 48 -9.59 4.41 12.31
C SER A 48 -9.85 4.67 13.79
N GLU A 49 -9.12 4.00 14.69
CA GLU A 49 -9.23 4.14 16.14
C GLU A 49 -8.23 5.15 16.72
N LEU A 50 -7.46 5.83 15.87
CA LEU A 50 -6.47 6.81 16.30
C LEU A 50 -7.14 7.94 17.09
N GLY A 51 -6.81 8.04 18.38
CA GLY A 51 -7.40 9.03 19.29
C GLY A 51 -8.79 8.68 19.83
N PHE A 52 -9.29 7.47 19.60
CA PHE A 52 -10.58 6.98 20.12
C PHE A 52 -10.43 6.25 21.46
N ALA A 53 -9.48 5.33 21.57
CA ALA A 53 -9.05 4.69 22.81
C ALA A 53 -7.60 5.08 23.09
N ASP A 54 -7.15 5.03 24.35
CA ASP A 54 -5.74 5.29 24.72
C ASP A 54 -4.81 4.36 23.92
N ALA A 55 -4.33 4.84 22.78
CA ALA A 55 -3.40 4.17 21.87
C ALA A 55 -1.99 4.70 22.10
#